data_AF-A0A2W6D7X2-F1
#
_entry.id   AF-A0A2W6D7X2-F1
#
_cell.length_a   1.000
_cell.length_b   1.000
_cell.length_c   1.000
_cell.angle_alpha   90.00
_cell.angle_beta   90.00
_cell.angle_gamma   90.00
#
_symmetry.space_group_name_H-M   'P 1'
#
loop_
_entity.id
_entity.type
_entity.pdbx_description
1 polymer ?
#
loop_
_entity_poly.entity_id
_entity_poly.type
_entity_poly.pdbx_seq_one_letter_code
_entity_poly.pdbx_strand_id
1 'polypeptide(L)'
;MTIQALSAILLVCLGLLLGSSWTIQAVQPKLHQQAEERRRLNEEWSAVRTARRQRGRCPRCGSALSEQDWYLAPTLVKERQDGDQFPARYLTAPRDAR
;
A
#
# COMPACT_ATOMS: atom_id res chain seq x y z
N MET A 1 21.21 -46.47 17.48
CA MET A 1 20.46 -45.33 18.06
C MET A 1 20.85 -44.00 17.41
N THR A 2 22.14 -43.67 17.25
CA THR A 2 22.58 -42.40 16.62
C THR A 2 22.23 -42.28 15.13
N ILE A 3 22.36 -43.35 14.35
CA ILE A 3 22.05 -43.35 12.90
C ILE A 3 20.56 -43.08 12.64
N GLN A 4 19.66 -43.64 13.46
CA GLN A 4 18.21 -43.41 13.35
C GLN A 4 17.83 -41.96 13.69
N ALA A 5 18.48 -41.37 14.70
CA ALA A 5 18.27 -39.97 15.05
C ALA A 5 18.75 -39.04 13.92
N LEU A 6 19.93 -39.30 13.35
CA LEU A 6 20.47 -38.52 12.22
C LEU A 6 19.57 -38.61 10.98
N SER A 7 19.06 -39.80 10.65
CA SER A 7 18.13 -39.95 9.52
C SER A 7 16.82 -39.21 9.75
N ALA A 8 16.27 -39.23 10.96
CA ALA A 8 15.04 -38.51 11.28
C ALA A 8 15.24 -36.98 11.15
N ILE A 9 16.36 -36.47 11.66
CA ILE A 9 16.71 -35.04 11.55
C ILE A 9 16.86 -34.63 10.08
N LEU A 10 17.59 -35.42 9.28
CA LEU A 10 17.77 -35.15 7.84
C LEU A 10 16.43 -35.08 7.10
N LEU A 11 15.51 -36.01 7.38
CA LEU A 11 14.19 -36.02 6.75
C LEU A 11 13.35 -34.79 7.13
N VAL A 12 13.40 -34.37 8.40
CA VAL A 12 12.72 -33.14 8.85
C VAL A 12 13.31 -31.92 8.15
N CYS A 13 14.64 -31.81 8.07
CA CYS A 13 15.31 -30.71 7.38
C CYS A 13 14.97 -30.66 5.89
N LEU A 14 14.95 -31.82 5.22
CA LEU A 14 14.56 -31.92 3.82
C LEU A 14 13.12 -31.48 3.60
N GLY A 15 12.18 -31.95 4.45
CA GLY A 15 10.78 -31.52 4.40
C GLY A 15 10.60 -30.02 4.57
N LEU A 16 11.32 -29.41 5.52
CA LEU A 16 11.33 -27.96 5.73
C LEU A 16 11.87 -27.19 4.53
N LEU A 17 12.98 -27.64 3.94
CA LEU A 17 13.58 -27.01 2.76
C LEU A 17 12.63 -27.07 1.56
N LEU A 18 12.03 -28.24 1.30
CA LEU A 18 11.07 -28.44 0.22
C LEU A 18 9.78 -27.64 0.43
N GLY A 19 9.28 -27.57 1.66
CA GLY A 19 8.11 -26.75 1.99
C GLY A 19 8.39 -25.26 1.80
N SER A 20 9.53 -24.78 2.29
CA SER A 20 9.91 -23.37 2.18
C SER A 20 10.15 -22.95 0.72
N SER A 21 10.84 -23.77 -0.08
CA SER A 21 11.08 -23.47 -1.48
C SER A 21 9.77 -23.39 -2.28
N TRP A 22 8.82 -24.29 -2.00
CA TRP A 22 7.50 -24.25 -2.63
C TRP A 22 6.72 -22.99 -2.26
N THR A 23 6.74 -22.58 -0.99
CA THR A 23 6.08 -21.33 -0.56
C THR A 23 6.67 -20.09 -1.23
N ILE A 24 8.00 -20.04 -1.38
CA ILE A 24 8.67 -18.93 -2.06
C ILE A 24 8.24 -18.90 -3.52
N GLN A 25 8.28 -20.04 -4.21
CA GLN A 25 7.94 -20.12 -5.64
C GLN A 25 6.46 -19.79 -5.91
N ALA A 26 5.55 -20.15 -5.01
CA ALA A 26 4.13 -19.82 -5.13
C ALA A 26 3.82 -18.35 -4.87
N VAL A 27 4.54 -17.70 -3.95
CA VAL A 27 4.28 -16.32 -3.52
C VAL A 27 5.05 -15.29 -4.37
N GLN A 28 6.23 -15.63 -4.87
CA GLN A 28 7.07 -14.76 -5.70
C GLN A 28 6.34 -14.12 -6.91
N PRO A 29 5.52 -14.83 -7.72
CA PRO A 29 4.87 -14.20 -8.87
C PRO A 29 3.84 -13.13 -8.45
N LYS A 30 3.10 -13.37 -7.36
CA LYS A 30 2.14 -12.40 -6.81
C LYS A 30 2.85 -11.15 -6.29
N LEU A 31 3.98 -11.32 -5.60
CA LEU A 31 4.80 -10.20 -5.13
C LEU A 31 5.37 -9.39 -6.29
N HIS A 32 5.80 -10.06 -7.37
CA HIS A 32 6.29 -9.37 -8.56
C HIS A 32 5.19 -8.51 -9.22
N GLN A 33 3.99 -9.07 -9.39
CA GLN A 33 2.84 -8.33 -9.91
C GLN A 33 2.49 -7.13 -9.02
N GLN A 34 2.45 -7.32 -7.69
CA GLN A 34 2.21 -6.22 -6.76
C GLN A 34 3.30 -5.15 -6.82
N ALA A 35 4.57 -5.54 -7.00
CA ALA A 35 5.66 -4.60 -7.14
C ALA A 35 5.55 -3.78 -8.44
N GLU A 36 5.18 -4.42 -9.55
CA GLU A 36 4.92 -3.74 -10.83
C GLU A 36 3.72 -2.79 -10.75
N GLU A 37 2.63 -3.20 -10.13
CA GLU A 37 1.44 -2.37 -9.95
C GLU A 37 1.74 -1.15 -9.08
N ARG A 38 2.53 -1.34 -8.00
CA ARG A 38 3.06 -0.24 -7.19
C ARG A 38 3.97 0.68 -7.99
N ARG A 39 4.79 0.16 -8.91
CA ARG A 39 5.63 1.00 -9.78
C ARG A 39 4.78 1.85 -10.71
N ARG A 40 3.80 1.26 -11.40
CA ARG A 40 2.87 1.98 -12.29
C ARG A 40 2.13 3.09 -11.54
N LEU A 41 1.54 2.77 -10.38
CA LEU A 41 0.86 3.77 -9.56
C LEU A 41 1.82 4.87 -9.10
N ASN A 42 3.04 4.51 -8.67
CA ASN A 42 4.02 5.50 -8.23
C ASN A 42 4.46 6.44 -9.36
N GLU A 43 4.57 5.93 -10.59
CA GLU A 43 4.84 6.73 -11.80
C GLU A 43 3.70 7.71 -12.08
N GLU A 44 2.44 7.26 -12.07
CA GLU A 44 1.27 8.15 -12.23
C GLU A 44 1.20 9.23 -11.15
N TRP A 45 1.42 8.84 -9.89
CA TRP A 45 1.46 9.78 -8.76
C TRP A 45 2.69 10.69 -8.77
N SER A 46 3.76 10.32 -9.48
CA SER A 46 4.94 11.18 -9.62
C SER A 46 4.61 12.43 -10.43
N ALA A 47 3.84 12.31 -11.52
CA ALA A 47 3.40 13.44 -12.34
C ALA A 47 2.51 14.41 -11.56
N VAL A 48 1.63 13.89 -10.71
CA VAL A 48 0.79 14.71 -9.83
C VAL A 48 1.65 15.45 -8.80
N ARG A 49 2.63 14.77 -8.19
CA ARG A 49 3.56 15.39 -7.22
C ARG A 49 4.44 16.45 -7.87
N THR A 50 4.96 16.22 -9.08
CA THR A 50 5.76 17.23 -9.79
C THR A 50 4.92 18.44 -10.17
N ALA A 51 3.69 18.26 -10.66
CA ALA A 51 2.78 19.36 -10.95
C ALA A 51 2.42 20.17 -9.69
N ARG A 52 2.23 19.50 -8.54
CA ARG A 52 2.02 20.17 -7.24
C ARG A 52 3.25 20.96 -6.79
N ARG A 53 4.45 20.36 -6.87
CA ARG A 53 5.72 21.03 -6.56
C ARG A 53 5.97 22.26 -7.45
N GLN A 54 5.67 22.15 -8.75
CA GLN A 54 5.77 23.28 -9.68
C GLN A 54 4.79 24.41 -9.34
N ARG A 55 3.58 24.08 -8.89
CA ARG A 55 2.63 25.09 -8.45
C ARG A 55 3.14 25.84 -7.24
N GLY A 56 3.75 25.16 -6.26
CA GLY A 56 4.56 25.72 -5.15
C GLY A 56 3.89 26.79 -4.27
N ARG A 57 2.71 27.27 -4.66
CA ARG A 57 2.00 28.43 -4.16
C ARG A 57 0.50 28.20 -4.31
N CYS A 58 -0.27 28.69 -3.35
CA CYS A 58 -1.72 28.63 -3.38
C CYS A 58 -2.27 29.52 -4.51
N PRO A 59 -3.16 29.02 -5.38
CA PRO A 59 -3.75 29.83 -6.46
C PRO A 59 -4.68 30.94 -5.95
N ARG A 60 -5.12 30.90 -4.68
CA ARG A 60 -5.97 31.94 -4.09
C ARG A 60 -5.21 33.09 -3.43
N CYS A 61 -4.12 32.79 -2.73
CA CYS A 61 -3.40 33.79 -1.91
C CYS A 61 -1.89 33.88 -2.21
N GLY A 62 -1.36 33.04 -3.11
CA GLY A 62 0.05 33.08 -3.52
C GLY A 62 1.05 32.62 -2.46
N SER A 63 0.61 32.23 -1.27
CA SER A 63 1.48 31.73 -0.20
C SER A 63 2.17 30.43 -0.62
N ALA A 64 3.44 30.26 -0.26
CA ALA A 64 4.17 29.02 -0.51
C ALA A 64 3.47 27.85 0.19
N LEU A 65 3.18 26.78 -0.56
CA LEU A 65 2.56 25.57 -0.01
C LEU A 65 3.66 24.66 0.50
N SER A 66 3.65 24.36 1.81
CA SER A 66 4.54 23.36 2.40
C SER A 66 4.10 21.95 1.96
N GLU A 67 4.99 20.95 2.09
CA GLU A 67 4.68 19.58 1.69
C GLU A 67 3.49 19.00 2.50
N GLN A 68 3.24 19.51 3.71
CA GLN A 68 2.12 19.14 4.58
C GLN A 68 0.77 19.71 4.12
N ASP A 69 0.76 20.89 3.48
CA ASP A 69 -0.49 21.54 3.04
C ASP A 69 -1.20 20.76 1.92
N TRP A 70 -0.47 19.92 1.18
CA TRP A 70 -1.03 19.06 0.13
C TRP A 70 -1.86 17.88 0.64
N TYR A 71 -1.67 17.49 1.90
CA TYR A 71 -2.43 16.43 2.57
C TYR A 71 -3.66 16.97 3.31
N LEU A 72 -3.67 18.27 3.61
CA LEU A 72 -4.74 18.97 4.33
C LEU A 72 -5.77 19.63 3.42
N ALA A 73 -5.46 19.80 2.13
CA ALA A 73 -6.42 20.32 1.16
C ALA A 73 -7.62 19.38 1.08
N PRO A 74 -8.85 19.84 1.39
CA PRO A 74 -10.05 19.05 1.16
C PRO A 74 -10.05 18.68 -0.31
N THR A 75 -9.98 17.38 -0.60
CA THR A 75 -10.22 16.90 -1.95
C THR A 75 -11.66 17.26 -2.27
N LEU A 76 -11.86 18.39 -2.96
CA LEU A 76 -13.08 18.68 -3.69
C LEU A 76 -13.15 17.70 -4.86
N VAL A 77 -13.29 16.41 -4.54
CA VAL A 77 -13.91 15.46 -5.44
C VAL A 77 -15.33 15.99 -5.56
N LYS A 78 -15.65 16.55 -6.73
CA LYS A 78 -17.02 16.85 -7.08
C LYS A 78 -17.68 15.48 -7.23
N GLU A 79 -18.19 14.96 -6.12
CA GLU A 79 -19.00 13.76 -6.08
C GLU A 79 -20.12 13.99 -7.09
N ARG A 80 -20.08 13.24 -8.18
CA ARG A 80 -21.20 13.16 -9.10
C ARG A 80 -22.30 12.47 -8.30
N GLN A 81 -23.25 13.26 -7.79
CA GLN A 81 -24.50 12.77 -7.23
C GLN A 81 -25.31 12.13 -8.35
N ASP A 82 -24.91 10.93 -8.78
CA ASP A 82 -25.86 9.99 -9.36
C ASP A 82 -26.43 9.25 -8.15
N GLY A 83 -27.63 9.68 -7.76
CA GLY A 83 -28.35 9.12 -6.64
C GLY A 83 -28.60 7.65 -6.90
N ASP A 84 -28.11 6.81 -5.99
CA ASP A 84 -28.89 5.70 -5.47
C ASP A 84 -28.34 5.31 -4.09
N GLN A 85 -29.28 5.34 -3.15
CA GLN A 85 -29.18 5.08 -1.72
C GLN A 85 -28.39 3.80 -1.40
N PHE A 86 -27.21 3.91 -0.77
CA PHE A 86 -26.60 2.80 -0.02
C PHE A 86 -26.32 3.25 1.42
N PRO A 87 -26.72 2.46 2.45
CA PRO A 87 -26.75 2.93 3.82
C PRO A 87 -25.33 3.09 4.38
N ALA A 88 -25.08 4.28 4.91
CA ALA A 88 -23.85 4.69 5.54
C ALA A 88 -23.52 3.83 6.77
N ARG A 89 -22.61 2.87 6.62
CA ARG A 89 -21.80 2.37 7.74
C ARG A 89 -20.65 3.35 7.96
N TYR A 90 -20.91 4.37 8.77
CA TYR A 90 -19.87 5.23 9.32
C TYR A 90 -18.91 4.36 10.17
N LEU A 91 -17.70 4.13 9.67
CA LEU A 91 -16.56 3.86 10.54
C LEU A 91 -16.22 5.18 11.22
N THR A 92 -16.74 5.34 12.42
CA THR A 92 -16.42 6.43 13.34
C THR A 92 -14.92 6.41 13.64
N ALA A 93 -14.19 7.39 13.13
CA ALA A 93 -12.91 7.74 13.71
C ALA A 93 -13.19 8.28 15.14
N PRO A 94 -12.49 7.79 16.18
CA PRO A 94 -12.69 8.31 17.52
C PRO A 94 -12.16 9.75 17.56
N ARG A 95 -13.09 10.68 17.75
CA ARG A 95 -12.85 12.06 18.12
C ARG A 95 -12.88 12.13 19.65
N ASP A 96 -11.94 12.91 20.19
CA ASP A 96 -11.87 13.41 21.57
C ASP A 96 -11.36 12.40 22.61
N ALA A 97 -10.59 12.76 23.64
CA ALA A 97 -9.91 13.99 24.03
C ALA A 97 -9.16 13.66 25.32
N ARG A 98 -7.91 14.12 25.45
CA ARG A 98 -7.37 14.87 26.61
C ARG A 98 -5.86 15.03 26.46
#